data_AF-A0A4Y3JDV9-F1
#
_entry.id   AF-A0A4Y3JDV9-F1
#
_cell.length_a   1.000
_cell.length_b   1.000
_cell.length_c   1.000
_cell.angle_alpha   90.00
_cell.angle_beta   90.00
_cell.angle_gamma   90.00
#
_symmetry.space_group_name_H-M   'P 1'
#
loop_
_entity.id
_entity.type
_entity.pdbx_description
1 polymer ?
#
loop_
_entity_poly.entity_id
_entity_poly.type
_entity_poly.pdbx_seq_one_letter_code
_entity_poly.pdbx_strand_id
1 'polypeptide(L)'
;MKKKTLVMVMASFCTSPLYAAAFDRTGQSISAFLQPGNYFEASLSVSDTSLEGQEAGTNPTRNSISDIANSDYRPSAALKLQLAPQFSFGFLYDQPFTSDSEYYGNNSFVAKPSDTILVPGIDSATLAQKTGGEVVTGNTKSNFVMQNFSLIFGYQPDKNWNFYAGPVYQTFKSNVNLRGQVFSLYNGYDFNAKEVGDWGWLAGFGYQIPEKAIKASLTYRSEIMHEVIANENAPLVDMLSTQQGRDFLDQHLVYMVSIGQLTESRKDALNHIVAGLPEAGTSGSTKFRAPESVNLEFQTGLRKGTLLFGNVRWVHWNDFEFKPYRFGEISEVVGVLSTPSRPNGFNLVRYYDDQWSANLGIGQRLSDKWSGSVSVGWDSGAGERVSTGGPAKGYYSVGLGAQYSPTSKYFISGGMKYLWLGDAKGQLGAQAGSEYYVGEYKNNYSIGYGLKIGYKF
;
A
#
# COMPACT_ATOMS: atom_id res chain seq x y z
N MET A 1 -25.13 46.23 23.18
CA MET A 1 -24.36 44.97 23.26
C MET A 1 -24.02 44.49 21.85
N LYS A 2 -22.80 44.74 21.36
CA LYS A 2 -22.34 44.23 20.05
C LYS A 2 -22.00 42.74 20.20
N LYS A 3 -22.81 41.85 19.60
CA LYS A 3 -22.52 40.41 19.49
C LYS A 3 -21.19 40.25 18.74
N LYS A 4 -20.11 39.91 19.44
CA LYS A 4 -18.84 39.48 18.83
C LYS A 4 -19.08 38.10 18.23
N THR A 5 -19.42 38.04 16.95
CA THR A 5 -19.45 36.78 16.20
C THR A 5 -18.02 36.24 16.15
N LEU A 6 -17.72 35.23 16.95
CA LEU A 6 -16.49 34.47 16.86
C LEU A 6 -16.54 33.72 15.51
N VAL A 7 -15.96 34.32 14.47
CA VAL A 7 -15.74 33.62 13.19
C VAL A 7 -14.68 32.56 13.48
N MET A 8 -15.17 31.36 13.75
CA MET A 8 -14.35 30.17 13.95
C MET A 8 -13.79 29.79 12.59
N VAL A 9 -12.52 30.09 12.34
CA VAL A 9 -11.79 29.55 11.20
C VAL A 9 -11.69 28.04 11.44
N MET A 10 -12.59 27.26 10.85
CA MET A 10 -12.35 25.83 10.66
C MET A 10 -11.34 25.73 9.54
N ALA A 11 -10.09 25.49 9.92
CA ALA A 11 -9.05 25.32 8.95
C ALA A 11 -9.07 23.88 8.46
N SER A 12 -9.69 23.67 7.30
CA SER A 12 -9.46 22.48 6.47
C SER A 12 -8.10 22.64 5.78
N PHE A 13 -7.02 22.74 6.55
CA PHE A 13 -5.69 22.82 5.95
C PHE A 13 -5.45 21.56 5.12
N CYS A 14 -4.97 21.74 3.89
CA CYS A 14 -4.48 20.64 3.06
C CYS A 14 -3.15 20.14 3.64
N THR A 15 -3.22 19.47 4.79
CA THR A 15 -2.13 18.64 5.32
C THR A 15 -2.39 17.24 4.81
N SER A 16 -2.30 17.03 3.49
CA SER A 16 -2.49 15.69 2.89
C SER A 16 -1.62 14.70 3.66
N PRO A 17 -2.21 13.78 4.43
CA PRO A 17 -1.41 12.92 5.26
C PRO A 17 -0.91 11.79 4.35
N LEU A 18 0.29 11.96 3.80
CA LEU A 18 0.99 10.91 3.07
C LEU A 18 1.42 9.88 4.10
N TYR A 19 0.89 8.66 4.02
CA TYR A 19 1.38 7.52 4.77
C TYR A 19 2.30 6.66 3.89
N ALA A 20 3.17 5.86 4.51
CA ALA A 20 4.14 5.01 3.78
C ALA A 20 4.08 3.54 4.19
N ALA A 21 3.44 3.23 5.33
CA ALA A 21 3.36 1.86 5.82
C ALA A 21 2.21 1.10 5.18
N ALA A 22 2.51 -0.14 4.77
CA ALA A 22 1.55 -1.07 4.17
C ALA A 22 0.61 -0.41 3.16
N PHE A 23 1.16 0.56 2.40
CA PHE A 23 0.50 1.26 1.32
C PHE A 23 -0.59 2.29 1.69
N ASP A 24 -0.87 2.61 2.96
CA ASP A 24 -1.83 3.71 3.31
C ASP A 24 -1.30 5.05 2.77
N ARG A 25 -2.17 5.91 2.22
CA ARG A 25 -1.81 7.21 1.60
C ARG A 25 -2.69 8.40 1.94
N THR A 26 -3.89 8.22 2.49
CA THR A 26 -4.88 9.31 2.65
C THR A 26 -5.34 9.51 4.08
N GLY A 27 -5.19 8.51 4.96
CA GLY A 27 -5.66 8.57 6.34
C GLY A 27 -7.16 8.72 6.48
N GLN A 28 -7.91 8.76 5.37
CA GLN A 28 -9.36 8.66 5.30
C GLN A 28 -10.10 9.59 6.28
N SER A 29 -9.84 10.89 6.20
CA SER A 29 -10.43 11.84 7.16
C SER A 29 -11.94 12.00 7.01
N ILE A 30 -12.63 12.18 8.14
CA ILE A 30 -14.08 12.48 8.19
C ILE A 30 -14.38 13.99 8.27
N SER A 31 -13.34 14.84 8.34
CA SER A 31 -13.48 16.26 8.65
C SER A 31 -14.38 17.03 7.67
N ALA A 32 -14.42 16.62 6.41
CA ALA A 32 -15.27 17.21 5.38
C ALA A 32 -16.77 16.98 5.68
N PHE A 33 -17.13 15.78 6.14
CA PHE A 33 -18.49 15.44 6.54
C PHE A 33 -18.94 16.14 7.83
N LEU A 34 -18.00 16.57 8.67
CA LEU A 34 -18.30 17.30 9.90
C LEU A 34 -18.35 18.83 9.72
N GLN A 35 -18.21 19.33 8.49
CA GLN A 35 -18.39 20.76 8.22
C GLN A 35 -19.86 21.19 8.45
N PRO A 36 -20.11 22.44 8.89
CA PRO A 36 -21.45 22.95 9.08
C PRO A 36 -22.15 23.21 7.74
N GLY A 37 -23.47 23.01 7.69
CA GLY A 37 -24.26 23.27 6.48
C GLY A 37 -23.89 22.35 5.32
N ASN A 38 -24.09 22.83 4.09
CA ASN A 38 -23.61 22.11 2.91
C ASN A 38 -22.16 22.45 2.63
N TYR A 39 -21.42 21.43 2.23
CA TYR A 39 -19.98 21.55 2.02
C TYR A 39 -19.55 20.67 0.86
N PHE A 40 -18.63 21.18 0.07
CA PHE A 40 -17.94 20.44 -0.96
C PHE A 40 -16.45 20.69 -0.85
N GLU A 41 -15.64 19.66 -1.05
CA GLU A 41 -14.22 19.82 -1.33
C GLU A 41 -13.74 18.84 -2.39
N ALA A 42 -12.72 19.25 -3.13
CA ALA A 42 -11.97 18.41 -4.03
C ALA A 42 -10.47 18.67 -3.81
N SER A 43 -9.67 17.62 -3.90
CA SER A 43 -8.23 17.74 -3.79
C SER A 43 -7.47 16.82 -4.73
N LEU A 44 -6.26 17.21 -5.06
CA LEU A 44 -5.28 16.40 -5.76
C LEU A 44 -4.01 16.39 -4.92
N SER A 45 -3.51 15.21 -4.61
CA SER A 45 -2.22 15.03 -3.94
C SER A 45 -1.26 14.28 -4.85
N VAL A 46 -0.03 14.76 -4.94
CA VAL A 46 1.07 14.15 -5.69
C VAL A 46 2.15 13.74 -4.71
N SER A 47 2.76 12.57 -4.90
CA SER A 47 3.96 12.18 -4.15
C SER A 47 5.07 11.75 -5.08
N ASP A 48 6.21 12.43 -4.96
CA ASP A 48 7.47 12.08 -5.60
C ASP A 48 8.33 11.41 -4.53
N THR A 49 8.57 10.12 -4.71
CA THR A 49 9.29 9.30 -3.74
C THR A 49 10.62 8.89 -4.36
N SER A 50 11.69 9.00 -3.59
CA SER A 50 12.98 8.41 -3.92
C SER A 50 13.15 7.17 -3.06
N LEU A 51 13.18 6.01 -3.71
CA LEU A 51 13.28 4.71 -3.07
C LEU A 51 14.42 3.90 -3.67
N GLU A 52 15.63 4.22 -3.24
CA GLU A 52 16.86 3.54 -3.64
C GLU A 52 17.25 2.48 -2.61
N GLY A 53 18.09 1.53 -3.03
CA GLY A 53 18.56 0.49 -2.12
C GLY A 53 19.79 -0.25 -2.62
N GLN A 54 20.08 -1.36 -1.96
CA GLN A 54 21.14 -2.27 -2.32
C GLN A 54 20.69 -3.71 -2.06
N GLU A 55 21.04 -4.62 -2.96
CA GLU A 55 20.83 -6.05 -2.74
C GLU A 55 21.61 -6.53 -1.52
N ALA A 56 20.94 -7.28 -0.65
CA ALA A 56 21.47 -7.60 0.67
C ALA A 56 20.92 -8.95 1.18
N GLY A 57 21.30 -9.34 2.40
CA GLY A 57 20.84 -10.59 3.02
C GLY A 57 21.16 -11.84 2.18
N THR A 58 20.14 -12.63 1.84
CA THR A 58 20.26 -13.88 1.07
C THR A 58 20.59 -13.66 -0.41
N ASN A 59 20.61 -12.40 -0.87
CA ASN A 59 20.87 -12.06 -2.27
C ASN A 59 22.35 -11.71 -2.49
N PRO A 60 23.18 -12.64 -3.02
CA PRO A 60 24.63 -12.52 -2.97
C PRO A 60 25.22 -11.48 -3.93
N THR A 61 24.45 -10.94 -4.87
CA THR A 61 24.97 -10.09 -5.96
C THR A 61 25.35 -8.67 -5.52
N ARG A 62 24.77 -8.17 -4.42
CA ARG A 62 25.12 -6.89 -3.77
C ARG A 62 25.11 -5.65 -4.69
N ASN A 63 24.41 -5.70 -5.82
CA ASN A 63 24.29 -4.57 -6.73
C ASN A 63 23.46 -3.46 -6.09
N SER A 64 23.72 -2.22 -6.52
CA SER A 64 22.85 -1.10 -6.21
C SER A 64 21.50 -1.26 -6.89
N ILE A 65 20.45 -0.82 -6.20
CA ILE A 65 19.09 -0.75 -6.69
C ILE A 65 18.78 0.73 -6.86
N SER A 66 18.56 1.15 -8.11
CA SER A 66 18.15 2.52 -8.45
C SER A 66 16.78 2.85 -7.87
N ASP A 67 16.37 4.11 -8.00
CA ASP A 67 15.05 4.56 -7.54
C ASP A 67 13.93 3.75 -8.21
N ILE A 68 13.21 2.96 -7.42
CA ILE A 68 12.16 2.06 -7.90
C ILE A 68 10.77 2.68 -7.82
N ALA A 69 10.59 3.83 -7.17
CA ALA A 69 9.26 4.39 -6.93
C ALA A 69 8.80 5.26 -8.10
N ASN A 70 7.56 5.05 -8.54
CA ASN A 70 6.92 5.95 -9.51
C ASN A 70 6.16 7.08 -8.80
N SER A 71 6.08 8.24 -9.44
CA SER A 71 5.26 9.36 -8.95
C SER A 71 3.78 8.97 -8.94
N ASP A 72 3.11 9.20 -7.81
CA ASP A 72 1.70 8.83 -7.61
C ASP A 72 0.79 10.07 -7.51
N TYR A 73 -0.39 9.99 -8.12
CA TYR A 73 -1.37 11.07 -8.21
C TYR A 73 -2.73 10.60 -7.67
N ARG A 74 -3.17 11.21 -6.57
CA ARG A 74 -4.37 10.79 -5.83
C ARG A 74 -5.41 11.90 -5.79
N PRO A 75 -6.49 11.80 -6.59
CA PRO A 75 -7.65 12.66 -6.43
C PRO A 75 -8.48 12.24 -5.21
N SER A 76 -9.12 13.22 -4.56
CA SER A 76 -10.16 12.97 -3.58
C SER A 76 -11.27 14.01 -3.68
N ALA A 77 -12.47 13.63 -3.25
CA ALA A 77 -13.62 14.52 -3.24
C ALA A 77 -14.52 14.22 -2.05
N ALA A 78 -15.18 15.26 -1.55
CA ALA A 78 -16.19 15.12 -0.51
C ALA A 78 -17.35 16.07 -0.78
N LEU A 79 -18.56 15.56 -0.58
CA LEU A 79 -19.81 16.33 -0.60
C LEU A 79 -20.56 16.05 0.70
N LYS A 80 -21.08 17.11 1.31
CA LYS A 80 -21.98 17.04 2.46
C LYS A 80 -23.21 17.90 2.17
N LEU A 81 -24.38 17.34 2.40
CA LEU A 81 -25.67 17.99 2.33
C LEU A 81 -26.32 17.97 3.71
N GLN A 82 -26.74 19.14 4.19
CA GLN A 82 -27.54 19.26 5.40
C GLN A 82 -29.02 19.18 5.02
N LEU A 83 -29.57 17.96 5.04
CA LEU A 83 -30.93 17.67 4.58
C LEU A 83 -32.00 18.27 5.50
N ALA A 84 -31.75 18.26 6.81
CA ALA A 84 -32.61 18.84 7.84
C ALA A 84 -31.74 19.35 9.01
N PRO A 85 -32.28 20.12 9.98
CA PRO A 85 -31.48 20.68 11.08
C PRO A 85 -30.64 19.65 11.86
N GLN A 86 -31.14 18.42 11.98
CA GLN A 86 -30.48 17.32 12.70
C GLN A 86 -29.93 16.22 11.77
N PHE A 87 -30.17 16.27 10.46
CA PHE A 87 -29.82 15.18 9.55
C PHE A 87 -28.95 15.66 8.39
N SER A 88 -27.86 14.93 8.13
CA SER A 88 -26.96 15.18 7.02
C SER A 88 -26.69 13.91 6.22
N PHE A 89 -26.40 14.10 4.94
CA PHE A 89 -25.96 13.05 4.02
C PHE A 89 -24.64 13.47 3.38
N GLY A 90 -23.76 12.51 3.12
CA GLY A 90 -22.45 12.79 2.57
C GLY A 90 -21.92 11.69 1.67
N PHE A 91 -21.03 12.11 0.79
CA PHE A 91 -20.29 11.27 -0.13
C PHE A 91 -18.80 11.60 0.02
N LEU A 92 -17.95 10.59 0.22
CA LEU A 92 -16.50 10.72 0.21
C LEU A 92 -15.90 9.78 -0.83
N TYR A 93 -14.95 10.28 -1.61
CA TYR A 93 -14.12 9.51 -2.52
C TYR A 93 -12.64 9.73 -2.20
N ASP A 94 -11.89 8.65 -2.06
CA ASP A 94 -10.44 8.67 -1.91
C ASP A 94 -9.77 7.37 -2.40
N GLN A 95 -8.43 7.39 -2.48
CA GLN A 95 -7.60 6.24 -2.85
C GLN A 95 -6.67 5.88 -1.68
N PRO A 96 -7.17 5.15 -0.67
CA PRO A 96 -6.47 4.99 0.60
C PRO A 96 -5.22 4.14 0.51
N PHE A 97 -5.18 3.13 -0.37
CA PHE A 97 -4.06 2.21 -0.48
C PHE A 97 -3.54 2.12 -1.92
N THR A 98 -2.27 2.47 -2.13
CA THR A 98 -1.63 2.41 -3.46
C THR A 98 -0.16 2.01 -3.35
N SER A 99 0.30 1.24 -4.33
CA SER A 99 1.73 1.05 -4.59
C SER A 99 2.00 1.04 -6.09
N ASP A 100 3.12 1.63 -6.47
CA ASP A 100 3.66 1.57 -7.82
C ASP A 100 5.18 1.56 -7.73
N SER A 101 5.78 0.42 -8.08
CA SER A 101 7.23 0.24 -8.07
C SER A 101 7.71 -0.61 -9.24
N GLU A 102 8.89 -0.27 -9.75
CA GLU A 102 9.56 -0.98 -10.83
C GLU A 102 11.07 -1.11 -10.57
N TYR A 103 11.57 -2.34 -10.52
CA TYR A 103 13.00 -2.61 -10.48
C TYR A 103 13.53 -2.71 -11.91
N TYR A 104 14.53 -1.90 -12.25
CA TYR A 104 15.18 -1.88 -13.56
C TYR A 104 16.70 -1.78 -13.43
N GLY A 105 17.41 -1.88 -14.57
CA GLY A 105 18.86 -1.79 -14.62
C GLY A 105 19.56 -3.11 -14.32
N ASN A 106 20.75 -3.06 -13.71
CA ASN A 106 21.57 -4.24 -13.47
C ASN A 106 21.46 -4.71 -12.01
N ASN A 107 20.38 -5.43 -11.70
CA ASN A 107 20.17 -6.12 -10.44
C ASN A 107 19.40 -7.45 -10.67
N SER A 108 19.22 -8.23 -9.62
CA SER A 108 18.62 -9.57 -9.58
C SER A 108 17.10 -9.58 -9.49
N PHE A 109 16.47 -8.39 -9.46
CA PHE A 109 15.02 -8.19 -9.68
C PHE A 109 14.71 -7.90 -11.16
N VAL A 110 15.70 -7.98 -12.04
CA VAL A 110 15.55 -7.84 -13.48
C VAL A 110 15.94 -9.16 -14.12
N ALA A 111 15.06 -9.71 -14.95
CA ALA A 111 15.24 -11.01 -15.57
C ALA A 111 16.32 -10.98 -16.65
N LYS A 112 17.21 -11.97 -16.58
CA LYS A 112 18.24 -12.22 -17.59
C LYS A 112 18.08 -13.63 -18.16
N PRO A 113 18.38 -13.85 -19.45
CA PRO A 113 18.37 -15.18 -20.05
C PRO A 113 19.26 -16.20 -19.31
N SER A 114 20.33 -15.72 -18.66
CA SER A 114 21.29 -16.52 -17.88
C SER A 114 20.89 -16.74 -16.41
N ASP A 115 19.70 -16.31 -15.98
CA ASP A 115 19.24 -16.53 -14.61
C ASP A 115 19.09 -18.03 -14.34
N THR A 116 19.77 -18.50 -13.28
CA THR A 116 19.78 -19.92 -12.91
C THR A 116 18.42 -20.39 -12.38
N ILE A 117 18.01 -21.60 -12.78
CA ILE A 117 16.75 -22.23 -12.38
C ILE A 117 17.06 -23.49 -11.59
N LEU A 118 16.65 -23.54 -10.31
CA LEU A 118 16.82 -24.65 -9.35
C LEU A 118 18.27 -25.04 -9.03
N VAL A 119 19.09 -25.35 -10.04
CA VAL A 119 20.46 -25.84 -9.93
C VAL A 119 21.38 -25.16 -10.95
N PRO A 120 22.67 -24.94 -10.62
CA PRO A 120 23.63 -24.41 -11.57
C PRO A 120 23.67 -25.21 -12.89
N GLY A 121 23.77 -24.50 -14.01
CA GLY A 121 23.85 -25.09 -15.36
C GLY A 121 22.51 -25.22 -16.09
N ILE A 122 21.39 -24.96 -15.41
CA ILE A 122 20.10 -24.73 -16.06
C ILE A 122 19.75 -23.25 -15.89
N ASP A 123 19.50 -22.56 -17.00
CA ASP A 123 19.07 -21.18 -17.02
C ASP A 123 17.78 -20.99 -17.84
N SER A 124 17.20 -19.79 -17.78
CA SER A 124 15.95 -19.49 -18.50
C SER A 124 16.08 -19.68 -20.01
N ALA A 125 17.21 -19.34 -20.61
CA ALA A 125 17.42 -19.47 -22.05
C ALA A 125 17.48 -20.93 -22.50
N THR A 126 18.28 -21.74 -21.81
CA THR A 126 18.47 -23.16 -22.10
C THR A 126 17.18 -23.95 -21.86
N LEU A 127 16.45 -23.67 -20.77
CA LEU A 127 15.16 -24.30 -20.52
C LEU A 127 14.15 -23.98 -21.63
N ALA A 128 14.01 -22.70 -21.99
CA ALA A 128 13.13 -22.26 -23.07
C ALA A 128 13.47 -22.93 -24.41
N GLN A 129 14.76 -23.00 -24.74
CA GLN A 129 15.22 -23.69 -25.96
C GLN A 129 14.84 -25.17 -25.98
N LYS A 130 14.89 -25.86 -24.84
CA LYS A 130 14.63 -27.31 -24.73
C LYS A 130 13.15 -27.68 -24.73
N THR A 131 12.30 -26.78 -24.25
CA THR A 131 10.84 -27.00 -24.13
C THR A 131 10.03 -26.28 -25.20
N GLY A 132 10.67 -25.42 -26.02
CA GLY A 132 9.98 -24.57 -26.99
C GLY A 132 9.23 -23.40 -26.34
N GLY A 133 9.52 -23.08 -25.08
CA GLY A 133 8.95 -21.94 -24.37
C GLY A 133 9.68 -20.63 -24.67
N GLU A 134 9.28 -19.57 -23.96
CA GLU A 134 9.86 -18.24 -24.11
C GLU A 134 10.91 -17.95 -23.04
N VAL A 135 11.96 -17.23 -23.44
CA VAL A 135 12.99 -16.76 -22.51
C VAL A 135 12.41 -15.64 -21.66
N VAL A 136 12.53 -15.77 -20.34
CA VAL A 136 12.03 -14.75 -19.41
C VAL A 136 12.94 -13.54 -19.44
N THR A 137 12.34 -12.37 -19.65
CA THR A 137 13.04 -11.07 -19.65
C THR A 137 12.16 -10.00 -19.00
N GLY A 138 12.76 -8.83 -18.74
CA GLY A 138 12.06 -7.64 -18.26
C GLY A 138 12.24 -7.34 -16.78
N ASN A 139 11.46 -6.39 -16.31
CA ASN A 139 11.58 -5.74 -15.01
C ASN A 139 10.58 -6.29 -14.01
N THR A 140 10.94 -6.33 -12.72
CA THR A 140 9.96 -6.60 -11.67
C THR A 140 9.09 -5.38 -11.48
N LYS A 141 7.78 -5.57 -11.51
CA LYS A 141 6.78 -4.50 -11.33
C LYS A 141 5.77 -4.91 -10.29
N SER A 142 5.37 -3.96 -9.46
CA SER A 142 4.27 -4.13 -8.51
C SER A 142 3.44 -2.86 -8.51
N ASN A 143 2.24 -2.95 -9.08
CA ASN A 143 1.27 -1.88 -9.08
C ASN A 143 -0.06 -2.38 -8.51
N PHE A 144 -0.61 -1.66 -7.54
CA PHE A 144 -2.01 -1.84 -7.16
C PHE A 144 -2.63 -0.54 -6.69
N VAL A 145 -3.95 -0.46 -6.85
CA VAL A 145 -4.76 0.69 -6.45
C VAL A 145 -6.02 0.20 -5.77
N MET A 146 -6.31 0.78 -4.61
CA MET A 146 -7.60 0.64 -3.93
C MET A 146 -8.30 1.98 -3.86
N GLN A 147 -9.59 1.99 -4.18
CA GLN A 147 -10.42 3.19 -4.16
C GLN A 147 -11.61 2.99 -3.24
N ASN A 148 -12.01 4.03 -2.53
CA ASN A 148 -13.16 3.98 -1.62
C ASN A 148 -14.22 5.01 -2.03
N PHE A 149 -15.47 4.57 -1.97
CA PHE A 149 -16.67 5.38 -2.11
C PHE A 149 -17.50 5.22 -0.84
N SER A 150 -17.52 6.24 0.01
CA SER A 150 -18.26 6.21 1.28
C SER A 150 -19.56 7.00 1.15
N LEU A 151 -20.69 6.37 1.51
CA LEU A 151 -21.97 7.04 1.70
C LEU A 151 -22.23 7.16 3.20
N ILE A 152 -22.51 8.37 3.68
CA ILE A 152 -22.52 8.66 5.12
C ILE A 152 -23.83 9.35 5.49
N PHE A 153 -24.54 8.78 6.46
CA PHE A 153 -25.70 9.37 7.09
C PHE A 153 -25.28 9.90 8.46
N GLY A 154 -25.69 11.12 8.78
CA GLY A 154 -25.35 11.80 10.02
C GLY A 154 -26.60 12.25 10.78
N TYR A 155 -26.55 12.12 12.10
CA TYR A 155 -27.54 12.58 13.05
C TYR A 155 -26.89 13.48 14.09
N GLN A 156 -27.33 14.72 14.15
CA GLN A 156 -26.84 15.76 15.05
C GLN A 156 -27.97 16.13 16.02
N PRO A 157 -28.08 15.46 17.19
CA PRO A 157 -29.17 15.72 18.14
C PRO A 157 -29.12 17.13 18.73
N ASP A 158 -27.91 17.64 18.96
CA ASP A 158 -27.64 18.97 19.50
C ASP A 158 -26.42 19.62 18.84
N LYS A 159 -26.02 20.81 19.31
CA LYS A 159 -24.88 21.53 18.73
C LYS A 159 -23.51 20.87 19.03
N ASN A 160 -23.45 19.92 19.97
CA ASN A 160 -22.22 19.33 20.49
C ASN A 160 -21.95 17.96 19.88
N TRP A 161 -22.97 17.12 19.67
CA TRP A 161 -22.82 15.75 19.19
C TRP A 161 -23.19 15.59 17.72
N ASN A 162 -22.46 14.74 17.00
CA ASN A 162 -22.82 14.27 15.67
C ASN A 162 -22.50 12.76 15.58
N PHE A 163 -23.48 11.93 15.29
CA PHE A 163 -23.30 10.49 15.08
C PHE A 163 -23.43 10.20 13.60
N TYR A 164 -22.60 9.31 13.08
CA TYR A 164 -22.64 8.99 11.65
C TYR A 164 -22.28 7.55 11.37
N ALA A 165 -22.88 7.03 10.30
CA ALA A 165 -22.59 5.69 9.79
C ALA A 165 -22.97 5.59 8.31
N GLY A 166 -22.44 4.58 7.63
CA GLY A 166 -22.94 4.20 6.32
C GLY A 166 -22.03 3.24 5.58
N PRO A 167 -22.48 2.78 4.40
CA PRO A 167 -21.74 1.80 3.62
C PRO A 167 -20.53 2.41 2.92
N VAL A 168 -19.52 1.58 2.70
CA VAL A 168 -18.32 1.90 1.93
C VAL A 168 -18.20 0.87 0.82
N TYR A 169 -18.17 1.31 -0.43
CA TYR A 169 -17.81 0.47 -1.56
C TYR A 169 -16.31 0.67 -1.85
N GLN A 170 -15.54 -0.42 -1.86
CA GLN A 170 -14.12 -0.38 -2.12
C GLN A 170 -13.80 -1.20 -3.36
N THR A 171 -12.93 -0.68 -4.23
CA THR A 171 -12.41 -1.43 -5.39
C THR A 171 -10.95 -1.80 -5.18
N PHE A 172 -10.52 -2.89 -5.83
CA PHE A 172 -9.14 -3.34 -5.87
C PHE A 172 -8.76 -3.73 -7.30
N LYS A 173 -7.60 -3.24 -7.75
CA LYS A 173 -6.97 -3.61 -9.02
C LYS A 173 -5.47 -3.78 -8.82
N SER A 174 -4.87 -4.80 -9.42
CA SER A 174 -3.45 -5.09 -9.23
C SER A 174 -2.80 -5.76 -10.45
N ASN A 175 -1.56 -5.39 -10.71
CA ASN A 175 -0.67 -6.01 -11.69
C ASN A 175 0.69 -6.24 -11.03
N VAL A 176 1.16 -7.49 -11.04
CA VAL A 176 2.48 -7.86 -10.51
C VAL A 176 3.22 -8.67 -11.56
N ASN A 177 4.47 -8.30 -11.80
CA ASN A 177 5.40 -9.02 -12.64
C ASN A 177 6.63 -9.32 -11.78
N LEU A 178 6.92 -10.59 -11.53
CA LEU A 178 8.12 -11.00 -10.80
C LEU A 178 9.20 -11.37 -11.82
N ARG A 179 10.37 -10.75 -11.73
CA ARG A 179 11.48 -10.92 -12.69
C ARG A 179 12.82 -10.99 -11.98
N GLY A 180 13.75 -11.71 -12.58
CA GLY A 180 15.08 -11.88 -12.05
C GLY A 180 15.21 -13.10 -11.14
N GLN A 181 16.45 -13.59 -11.07
CA GLN A 181 16.83 -14.77 -10.31
C GLN A 181 16.44 -14.74 -8.82
N VAL A 182 16.21 -13.56 -8.23
CA VAL A 182 15.82 -13.43 -6.82
C VAL A 182 14.48 -14.12 -6.54
N PHE A 183 13.60 -14.22 -7.53
CA PHE A 183 12.30 -14.90 -7.42
C PHE A 183 12.34 -16.39 -7.76
N SER A 184 13.52 -16.94 -8.12
CA SER A 184 13.69 -18.36 -8.44
C SER A 184 12.68 -18.84 -9.50
N LEU A 185 11.89 -19.88 -9.21
CA LEU A 185 10.86 -20.41 -10.11
C LEU A 185 9.74 -19.43 -10.45
N TYR A 186 9.57 -18.36 -9.66
CA TYR A 186 8.64 -17.27 -9.98
C TYR A 186 9.25 -16.20 -10.89
N ASN A 187 10.50 -16.35 -11.35
CA ASN A 187 11.05 -15.48 -12.37
C ASN A 187 10.21 -15.63 -13.66
N GLY A 188 9.57 -14.54 -14.09
CA GLY A 188 8.62 -14.54 -15.21
C GLY A 188 7.17 -14.67 -14.79
N TYR A 189 6.88 -14.82 -13.50
CA TYR A 189 5.51 -14.88 -12.99
C TYR A 189 4.79 -13.56 -13.24
N ASP A 190 3.57 -13.65 -13.76
CA ASP A 190 2.68 -12.52 -13.97
C ASP A 190 1.36 -12.76 -13.26
N PHE A 191 0.88 -11.73 -12.57
CA PHE A 191 -0.44 -11.67 -11.95
C PHE A 191 -1.17 -10.44 -12.48
N ASN A 192 -2.33 -10.64 -13.08
CA ASN A 192 -3.17 -9.56 -13.58
C ASN A 192 -4.60 -9.73 -13.04
N ALA A 193 -4.97 -8.88 -12.08
CA ALA A 193 -6.33 -8.78 -11.58
C ALA A 193 -7.04 -7.58 -12.23
N LYS A 194 -8.18 -7.87 -12.86
CA LYS A 194 -9.13 -6.82 -13.23
C LYS A 194 -9.70 -6.18 -11.96
N GLU A 195 -10.28 -5.00 -12.12
CA GLU A 195 -10.92 -4.29 -11.02
C GLU A 195 -12.09 -5.13 -10.46
N VAL A 196 -12.02 -5.42 -9.17
CA VAL A 196 -13.09 -6.04 -8.38
C VAL A 196 -13.55 -5.05 -7.32
N GLY A 197 -14.75 -5.24 -6.76
CA GLY A 197 -15.22 -4.35 -5.70
C GLY A 197 -16.20 -5.01 -4.75
N ASP A 198 -16.09 -4.61 -3.49
CA ASP A 198 -16.76 -5.22 -2.36
C ASP A 198 -17.18 -4.16 -1.33
N TRP A 199 -18.04 -4.55 -0.41
CA TRP A 199 -18.70 -3.64 0.53
C TRP A 199 -18.19 -3.80 1.96
N GLY A 200 -17.99 -2.66 2.62
CA GLY A 200 -17.81 -2.54 4.06
C GLY A 200 -18.72 -1.46 4.63
N TRP A 201 -18.40 -1.02 5.84
CA TRP A 201 -19.12 0.05 6.52
C TRP A 201 -18.19 0.91 7.36
N LEU A 202 -18.63 2.12 7.65
CA LEU A 202 -18.01 2.99 8.63
C LEU A 202 -19.04 3.47 9.64
N ALA A 203 -18.58 3.74 10.85
CA ALA A 203 -19.39 4.40 11.87
C ALA A 203 -18.50 5.24 12.78
N GLY A 204 -19.08 6.26 13.38
CA GLY A 204 -18.34 7.12 14.28
C GLY A 204 -19.20 8.19 14.93
N PHE A 205 -18.53 9.02 15.72
CA PHE A 205 -19.15 10.18 16.33
C PHE A 205 -18.15 11.34 16.40
N GLY A 206 -18.68 12.54 16.32
CA GLY A 206 -17.99 13.80 16.53
C GLY A 206 -18.54 14.50 17.77
N TYR A 207 -17.65 15.11 18.54
CA TYR A 207 -17.99 16.00 19.63
C TYR A 207 -17.35 17.37 19.40
N GLN A 208 -18.12 18.44 19.57
CA GLN A 208 -17.62 19.80 19.42
C GLN A 208 -18.08 20.69 20.57
N ILE A 209 -17.21 21.61 20.97
CA ILE A 209 -17.54 22.74 21.87
C ILE A 209 -17.28 24.02 21.07
N PRO A 210 -18.29 24.54 20.35
CA PRO A 210 -18.12 25.68 19.45
C PRO A 210 -17.50 26.89 20.14
N GLU A 211 -17.90 27.20 21.37
CA GLU A 211 -17.44 28.38 22.11
C GLU A 211 -15.95 28.32 22.44
N LYS A 212 -15.37 27.12 22.50
CA LYS A 212 -13.94 26.87 22.76
C LYS A 212 -13.18 26.49 21.49
N ALA A 213 -13.85 26.46 20.34
CA ALA A 213 -13.31 25.95 19.07
C ALA A 213 -12.70 24.54 19.18
N ILE A 214 -13.28 23.70 20.05
CA ILE A 214 -12.88 22.30 20.22
C ILE A 214 -13.72 21.43 19.29
N LYS A 215 -13.07 20.51 18.59
CA LYS A 215 -13.68 19.41 17.84
C LYS A 215 -12.86 18.15 18.07
N ALA A 216 -13.53 17.02 18.19
CA ALA A 216 -12.93 15.71 18.12
C ALA A 216 -13.87 14.76 17.38
N SER A 217 -13.34 13.78 16.69
CA SER A 217 -14.13 12.70 16.09
C SER A 217 -13.40 11.38 16.20
N LEU A 218 -14.17 10.32 16.37
CA LEU A 218 -13.71 8.94 16.35
C LEU A 218 -14.47 8.22 15.24
N THR A 219 -13.74 7.62 14.30
CA THR A 219 -14.31 6.86 13.19
C THR A 219 -13.70 5.47 13.15
N TYR A 220 -14.53 4.45 13.08
CA TYR A 220 -14.16 3.09 12.77
C TYR A 220 -14.56 2.77 11.32
N ARG A 221 -13.70 2.05 10.61
CA ARG A 221 -13.98 1.49 9.28
C ARG A 221 -13.77 -0.02 9.35
N SER A 222 -14.76 -0.77 8.89
CA SER A 222 -14.66 -2.22 8.85
C SER A 222 -13.59 -2.68 7.88
N GLU A 223 -13.07 -3.86 8.14
CA GLU A 223 -12.44 -4.71 7.13
C GLU A 223 -13.38 -4.95 5.94
N ILE A 224 -12.80 -5.24 4.78
CA ILE A 224 -13.54 -5.55 3.55
C ILE A 224 -12.92 -6.80 2.92
N MET A 225 -13.74 -7.84 2.75
CA MET A 225 -13.31 -9.06 2.08
C MET A 225 -13.45 -8.89 0.57
N HIS A 226 -12.36 -9.06 -0.16
CA HIS A 226 -12.35 -9.06 -1.62
C HIS A 226 -12.19 -10.47 -2.17
N GLU A 227 -12.97 -10.81 -3.19
CA GLU A 227 -12.75 -12.02 -4.00
C GLU A 227 -12.17 -11.64 -5.37
N VAL A 228 -10.90 -12.01 -5.59
CA VAL A 228 -10.13 -11.64 -6.77
C VAL A 228 -10.03 -12.82 -7.72
N ILE A 229 -10.43 -12.60 -8.97
CA ILE A 229 -10.16 -13.51 -10.08
C ILE A 229 -9.10 -12.86 -10.94
N ALA A 230 -7.96 -13.54 -11.11
CA ALA A 230 -6.81 -13.03 -11.81
C ALA A 230 -6.34 -13.99 -12.91
N ASN A 231 -5.70 -13.43 -13.93
CA ASN A 231 -4.92 -14.21 -14.88
C ASN A 231 -3.50 -14.34 -14.31
N GLU A 232 -3.05 -15.57 -14.13
CA GLU A 232 -1.73 -15.88 -13.61
C GLU A 232 -0.92 -16.70 -14.63
N ASN A 233 0.30 -16.28 -14.91
CA ASN A 233 1.25 -16.98 -15.77
C ASN A 233 2.52 -17.31 -14.98
N ALA A 234 3.09 -18.49 -15.18
CA ALA A 234 4.31 -18.92 -14.49
C ALA A 234 5.20 -19.71 -15.46
N PRO A 235 5.82 -19.05 -16.46
CA PRO A 235 6.39 -19.71 -17.63
C PRO A 235 7.49 -20.73 -17.29
N LEU A 236 8.32 -20.46 -16.28
CA LEU A 236 9.33 -21.42 -15.85
C LEU A 236 8.71 -22.68 -15.23
N VAL A 237 7.64 -22.51 -14.44
CA VAL A 237 6.88 -23.63 -13.88
C VAL A 237 6.19 -24.41 -15.00
N ASP A 238 5.57 -23.72 -15.95
CA ASP A 238 4.89 -24.34 -17.09
C ASP A 238 5.86 -25.21 -17.90
N MET A 239 7.05 -24.67 -18.22
CA MET A 239 8.09 -25.40 -18.93
C MET A 239 8.57 -26.63 -18.14
N LEU A 240 8.81 -26.49 -16.83
CA LEU A 240 9.23 -27.60 -15.97
C LEU A 240 8.14 -28.66 -15.75
N SER A 241 6.87 -28.29 -15.82
CA SER A 241 5.74 -29.23 -15.73
C SER A 241 5.51 -30.03 -17.02
N THR A 242 6.20 -29.72 -18.11
CA THR A 242 6.15 -30.55 -19.33
C THR A 242 7.04 -31.79 -19.19
N GLN A 243 6.74 -32.83 -19.97
CA GLN A 243 7.62 -34.02 -20.02
C GLN A 243 9.04 -33.65 -20.47
N GLN A 244 9.17 -32.80 -21.49
CA GLN A 244 10.46 -32.35 -22.00
C GLN A 244 11.27 -31.58 -20.95
N GLY A 245 10.61 -30.71 -20.18
CA GLY A 245 11.24 -29.98 -19.08
C GLY A 245 11.72 -30.92 -17.96
N ARG A 246 10.89 -31.90 -17.57
CA ARG A 246 11.27 -32.92 -16.59
C ARG A 246 12.44 -33.78 -17.04
N ASP A 247 12.41 -34.27 -18.27
CA ASP A 247 13.47 -35.12 -18.83
C ASP A 247 14.79 -34.34 -18.93
N PHE A 248 14.73 -33.07 -19.35
CA PHE A 248 15.90 -32.21 -19.42
C PHE A 248 16.51 -31.95 -18.03
N LEU A 249 15.66 -31.64 -17.04
CA LEU A 249 16.12 -31.47 -15.66
C LEU A 249 16.75 -32.76 -15.13
N ASP A 250 16.07 -33.90 -15.25
CA ASP A 250 16.57 -35.19 -14.73
C ASP A 250 17.93 -35.56 -15.34
N GLN A 251 18.08 -35.43 -16.66
CA GLN A 251 19.36 -35.65 -17.34
C GLN A 251 20.49 -34.78 -16.76
N HIS A 252 20.20 -33.50 -16.50
CA HIS A 252 21.17 -32.58 -15.91
C HIS A 252 21.48 -32.95 -14.45
N LEU A 253 20.48 -33.35 -13.66
CA LEU A 253 20.70 -33.78 -12.28
C LEU A 253 21.52 -35.08 -12.21
N VAL A 254 21.27 -36.04 -13.12
CA VAL A 254 22.10 -37.26 -13.26
C VAL A 254 23.55 -36.90 -13.58
N TYR A 255 23.76 -35.94 -14.48
CA TYR A 255 25.10 -35.42 -14.77
C TYR A 255 25.75 -34.82 -13.52
N MET A 256 25.03 -33.97 -12.77
CA MET A 256 25.54 -33.37 -11.52
C MET A 256 25.90 -34.42 -10.45
N VAL A 257 25.13 -35.50 -10.34
CA VAL A 257 25.47 -36.64 -9.47
C VAL A 257 26.75 -37.32 -9.95
N SER A 258 26.90 -37.55 -11.26
CA SER A 258 28.08 -38.22 -11.83
C SER A 258 29.40 -37.48 -11.59
N ILE A 259 29.34 -36.14 -11.51
CA ILE A 259 30.51 -35.28 -11.22
C ILE A 259 30.64 -34.92 -9.73
N GLY A 260 29.81 -35.51 -8.86
CA GLY A 260 29.88 -35.31 -7.41
C GLY A 260 29.40 -33.94 -6.91
N GLN A 261 28.66 -33.18 -7.73
CA GLN A 261 28.10 -31.87 -7.36
C GLN A 261 26.69 -31.97 -6.73
N LEU A 262 26.05 -33.14 -6.79
CA LEU A 262 24.74 -33.41 -6.22
C LEU A 262 24.70 -34.82 -5.61
N THR A 263 23.91 -35.02 -4.55
CA THR A 263 23.65 -36.35 -4.00
C THR A 263 22.44 -36.98 -4.69
N GLU A 264 22.39 -38.32 -4.72
CA GLU A 264 21.24 -39.06 -5.26
C GLU A 264 19.94 -38.69 -4.52
N SER A 265 19.99 -38.56 -3.20
CA SER A 265 18.84 -38.13 -2.39
C SER A 265 18.32 -36.74 -2.76
N ARG A 266 19.20 -35.81 -3.14
CA ARG A 266 18.82 -34.45 -3.53
C ARG A 266 18.29 -34.41 -4.96
N LYS A 267 18.82 -35.26 -5.86
CA LYS A 267 18.23 -35.49 -7.19
C LYS A 267 16.78 -35.95 -7.04
N ASP A 268 16.55 -37.01 -6.26
CA ASP A 268 15.22 -37.60 -6.10
C ASP A 268 14.23 -36.60 -5.49
N ALA A 269 14.68 -35.79 -4.52
CA ALA A 269 13.88 -34.72 -3.95
C ALA A 269 13.51 -33.63 -4.98
N LEU A 270 14.45 -33.19 -5.81
CA LEU A 270 14.17 -32.19 -6.86
C LEU A 270 13.22 -32.73 -7.93
N ASN A 271 13.41 -33.98 -8.37
CA ASN A 271 12.51 -34.64 -9.31
C ASN A 271 11.10 -34.77 -8.72
N HIS A 272 10.98 -35.13 -7.45
CA HIS A 272 9.69 -35.21 -6.77
C HIS A 272 8.99 -33.85 -6.70
N ILE A 273 9.72 -32.77 -6.37
CA ILE A 273 9.19 -31.41 -6.32
C ILE A 273 8.69 -30.97 -7.70
N VAL A 274 9.49 -31.19 -8.75
CA VAL A 274 9.11 -30.79 -10.12
C VAL A 274 7.94 -31.63 -10.65
N ALA A 275 7.84 -32.90 -10.29
CA ALA A 275 6.68 -33.73 -10.59
C ALA A 275 5.38 -33.26 -9.90
N GLY A 276 5.50 -32.54 -8.79
CA GLY A 276 4.37 -31.97 -8.05
C GLY A 276 3.92 -30.59 -8.53
N LEU A 277 4.64 -29.94 -9.47
CA LEU A 277 4.27 -28.62 -9.96
C LEU A 277 2.92 -28.64 -10.69
N PRO A 278 2.07 -27.60 -10.50
CA PRO A 278 0.78 -27.52 -11.18
C PRO A 278 0.95 -27.35 -12.70
N GLU A 279 0.05 -27.94 -13.48
CA GLU A 279 0.03 -27.78 -14.94
C GLU A 279 -0.30 -26.34 -15.37
N ALA A 280 -0.06 -26.00 -16.64
CA ALA A 280 -0.41 -24.69 -17.19
C ALA A 280 -1.93 -24.43 -17.14
N GLY A 281 -2.32 -23.19 -16.83
CA GLY A 281 -3.73 -22.77 -16.88
C GLY A 281 -4.58 -23.14 -15.66
N THR A 282 -4.00 -23.57 -14.54
CA THR A 282 -4.74 -23.63 -13.28
C THR A 282 -5.22 -22.22 -12.93
N SER A 283 -6.53 -22.07 -12.80
CA SER A 283 -7.20 -20.79 -12.52
C SER A 283 -8.13 -20.97 -11.33
N GLY A 284 -8.25 -19.91 -10.54
CA GLY A 284 -9.13 -19.91 -9.39
C GLY A 284 -9.25 -18.51 -8.81
N SER A 285 -10.19 -18.34 -7.88
CA SER A 285 -10.30 -17.11 -7.12
C SER A 285 -9.40 -17.16 -5.88
N THR A 286 -8.92 -15.99 -5.46
CA THR A 286 -8.30 -15.80 -4.16
C THR A 286 -9.09 -14.79 -3.36
N LYS A 287 -9.04 -14.90 -2.03
CA LYS A 287 -9.68 -13.94 -1.12
C LYS A 287 -8.62 -13.24 -0.29
N PHE A 288 -8.83 -11.96 -0.04
CA PHE A 288 -8.03 -11.23 0.92
C PHE A 288 -8.89 -10.23 1.69
N ARG A 289 -8.37 -9.81 2.84
CA ARG A 289 -9.03 -8.92 3.78
C ARG A 289 -8.34 -7.57 3.74
N ALA A 290 -8.99 -6.57 3.16
CA ALA A 290 -8.56 -5.19 3.32
C ALA A 290 -8.73 -4.78 4.80
N PRO A 291 -7.77 -4.03 5.37
CA PRO A 291 -7.69 -3.84 6.81
C PRO A 291 -8.81 -2.93 7.35
N GLU A 292 -9.22 -3.21 8.58
CA GLU A 292 -10.02 -2.28 9.38
C GLU A 292 -9.14 -1.12 9.92
N SER A 293 -9.77 -0.01 10.30
CA SER A 293 -9.04 1.12 10.87
C SER A 293 -9.85 1.94 11.87
N VAL A 294 -9.14 2.58 12.79
CA VAL A 294 -9.68 3.55 13.75
C VAL A 294 -8.97 4.88 13.61
N ASN A 295 -9.74 5.95 13.46
CA ASN A 295 -9.25 7.31 13.33
C ASN A 295 -9.77 8.18 14.46
N LEU A 296 -8.87 8.76 15.22
CA LEU A 296 -9.14 9.85 16.15
C LEU A 296 -8.63 11.16 15.53
N GLU A 297 -9.51 12.12 15.31
CA GLU A 297 -9.13 13.47 14.87
C GLU A 297 -9.50 14.47 15.94
N PHE A 298 -8.68 15.50 16.13
CA PHE A 298 -8.99 16.58 17.05
C PHE A 298 -8.48 17.94 16.56
N GLN A 299 -9.18 18.99 17.00
CA GLN A 299 -8.82 20.37 16.77
C GLN A 299 -9.23 21.21 17.98
N THR A 300 -8.41 22.17 18.38
CA THR A 300 -8.75 23.12 19.45
C THR A 300 -8.19 24.51 19.17
N GLY A 301 -8.92 25.55 19.58
CA GLY A 301 -8.41 26.93 19.54
C GLY A 301 -7.45 27.17 20.70
N LEU A 302 -6.21 27.58 20.42
CA LEU A 302 -5.24 27.96 21.45
C LEU A 302 -5.39 29.43 21.84
N ARG A 303 -5.56 30.29 20.84
CA ARG A 303 -5.82 31.73 20.99
C ARG A 303 -6.52 32.24 19.73
N LYS A 304 -6.95 33.50 19.73
CA LYS A 304 -7.59 34.10 18.55
C LYS A 304 -6.68 33.99 17.32
N GLY A 305 -7.14 33.26 16.30
CA GLY A 305 -6.40 33.04 15.06
C GLY A 305 -5.33 31.94 15.14
N THR A 306 -5.18 31.22 16.25
CA THR A 306 -4.25 30.09 16.36
C THR A 306 -5.00 28.84 16.80
N LEU A 307 -4.83 27.74 16.09
CA LEU A 307 -5.43 26.45 16.42
C LEU A 307 -4.38 25.34 16.45
N LEU A 308 -4.57 24.40 17.35
CA LEU A 308 -3.88 23.11 17.36
C LEU A 308 -4.78 22.10 16.66
N PHE A 309 -4.21 21.26 15.83
CA PHE A 309 -4.91 20.15 15.19
C PHE A 309 -4.03 18.91 15.23
N GLY A 310 -4.67 17.74 15.20
CA GLY A 310 -3.95 16.49 15.10
C GLY A 310 -4.86 15.32 14.81
N ASN A 311 -4.23 14.20 14.45
CA ASN A 311 -4.90 12.93 14.29
C ASN A 311 -4.02 11.79 14.80
N VAL A 312 -4.65 10.70 15.19
CA VAL A 312 -4.04 9.41 15.45
C VAL A 312 -4.85 8.37 14.70
N ARG A 313 -4.18 7.47 14.00
CA ARG A 313 -4.80 6.40 13.22
C ARG A 313 -4.12 5.07 13.50
N TRP A 314 -4.95 4.05 13.69
CA TRP A 314 -4.55 2.65 13.75
C TRP A 314 -5.15 1.90 12.56
N VAL A 315 -4.36 1.03 11.94
CA VAL A 315 -4.79 0.15 10.84
C VAL A 315 -4.32 -1.27 11.16
N HIS A 316 -5.26 -2.22 11.13
CA HIS A 316 -5.03 -3.61 11.49
C HIS A 316 -4.40 -4.38 10.31
N TRP A 317 -3.08 -4.44 10.26
CA TRP A 317 -2.35 -5.08 9.16
C TRP A 317 -1.83 -6.48 9.52
N ASN A 318 -1.75 -6.84 10.80
CA ASN A 318 -1.17 -8.09 11.25
C ASN A 318 -1.80 -9.35 10.62
N ASP A 319 -3.08 -9.29 10.25
CA ASP A 319 -3.80 -10.41 9.62
C ASP A 319 -3.88 -10.30 8.07
N PHE A 320 -3.22 -9.30 7.46
CA PHE A 320 -3.24 -9.13 6.01
C PHE A 320 -2.40 -10.21 5.32
N GLU A 321 -3.06 -10.97 4.45
CA GLU A 321 -2.45 -12.01 3.65
C GLU A 321 -3.02 -11.96 2.24
N PHE A 322 -2.14 -11.95 1.23
CA PHE A 322 -2.53 -12.07 -0.17
C PHE A 322 -1.77 -13.21 -0.83
N LYS A 323 -2.50 -14.28 -1.18
CA LYS A 323 -1.97 -15.46 -1.85
C LYS A 323 -2.79 -15.70 -3.13
N PRO A 324 -2.33 -15.21 -4.30
CA PRO A 324 -2.94 -15.55 -5.58
C PRO A 324 -3.10 -17.06 -5.75
N TYR A 325 -4.08 -17.50 -6.52
CA TYR A 325 -4.48 -18.90 -6.59
C TYR A 325 -3.34 -19.78 -7.12
N ARG A 326 -2.88 -19.50 -8.35
CA ARG A 326 -1.80 -20.27 -8.99
C ARG A 326 -0.47 -20.08 -8.27
N PHE A 327 -0.19 -18.85 -7.81
CA PHE A 327 0.95 -18.60 -6.94
C PHE A 327 0.96 -19.51 -5.72
N GLY A 328 -0.20 -19.66 -5.07
CA GLY A 328 -0.38 -20.47 -3.87
C GLY A 328 -0.10 -21.95 -4.12
N GLU A 329 -0.68 -22.52 -5.19
CA GLU A 329 -0.44 -23.91 -5.60
C GLU A 329 1.06 -24.16 -5.83
N ILE A 330 1.74 -23.27 -6.56
CA ILE A 330 3.19 -23.37 -6.77
C ILE A 330 3.92 -23.28 -5.44
N SER A 331 3.51 -22.38 -4.55
CA SER A 331 4.22 -22.10 -3.29
C SER A 331 4.21 -23.32 -2.37
N GLU A 332 3.12 -24.07 -2.34
CA GLU A 332 2.95 -25.28 -1.51
C GLU A 332 3.91 -26.40 -1.95
N VAL A 333 4.23 -26.45 -3.25
CA VAL A 333 5.18 -27.42 -3.82
C VAL A 333 6.62 -26.96 -3.62
N VAL A 334 6.94 -25.72 -3.98
CA VAL A 334 8.33 -25.22 -4.01
C VAL A 334 8.79 -24.66 -2.68
N GLY A 335 7.89 -24.46 -1.72
CA GLY A 335 8.16 -23.82 -0.45
C GLY A 335 9.22 -24.56 0.38
N VAL A 336 9.38 -25.87 0.21
CA VAL A 336 10.46 -26.64 0.84
C VAL A 336 11.86 -26.18 0.41
N LEU A 337 12.00 -25.65 -0.82
CA LEU A 337 13.25 -25.12 -1.39
C LEU A 337 13.55 -23.67 -0.96
N SER A 338 12.56 -22.99 -0.38
CA SER A 338 12.70 -21.59 0.00
C SER A 338 13.55 -21.40 1.26
N THR A 339 14.00 -20.18 1.50
CA THR A 339 14.77 -19.79 2.69
C THR A 339 14.00 -18.72 3.45
N PRO A 340 13.47 -19.00 4.66
CA PRO A 340 13.47 -20.30 5.33
C PRO A 340 12.55 -21.30 4.62
N SER A 341 12.69 -22.60 4.90
CA SER A 341 11.83 -23.62 4.31
C SER A 341 10.36 -23.45 4.75
N ARG A 342 9.43 -23.57 3.81
CA ARG A 342 7.99 -23.39 3.99
C ARG A 342 7.20 -24.53 3.36
N PRO A 343 7.13 -25.70 4.02
CA PRO A 343 6.47 -26.88 3.46
C PRO A 343 4.97 -26.71 3.19
N ASN A 344 4.32 -25.73 3.82
CA ASN A 344 2.88 -25.45 3.66
C ASN A 344 2.61 -24.25 2.73
N GLY A 345 3.60 -23.86 1.92
CA GLY A 345 3.51 -22.71 1.03
C GLY A 345 3.70 -21.36 1.71
N PHE A 346 3.56 -20.30 0.92
CA PHE A 346 3.73 -18.92 1.36
C PHE A 346 2.88 -17.94 0.55
N ASN A 347 2.64 -16.78 1.15
CA ASN A 347 1.85 -15.71 0.52
C ASN A 347 2.74 -14.81 -0.33
N LEU A 348 2.17 -14.16 -1.34
CA LEU A 348 2.87 -13.14 -2.13
C LEU A 348 3.14 -11.89 -1.28
N VAL A 349 2.15 -11.48 -0.49
CA VAL A 349 2.25 -10.37 0.47
C VAL A 349 1.68 -10.80 1.81
N ARG A 350 2.36 -10.41 2.89
CA ARG A 350 1.91 -10.58 4.27
C ARG A 350 2.49 -9.49 5.16
N TYR A 351 1.70 -9.00 6.08
CA TYR A 351 2.14 -8.13 7.17
C TYR A 351 1.97 -8.84 8.52
N TYR A 352 2.72 -8.40 9.52
CA TYR A 352 2.74 -9.00 10.87
C TYR A 352 2.65 -7.96 11.99
N ASP A 353 2.72 -6.68 11.64
CA ASP A 353 2.66 -5.59 12.58
C ASP A 353 1.57 -4.63 12.12
N ASP A 354 0.81 -4.12 13.08
CA ASP A 354 -0.15 -3.05 12.82
C ASP A 354 0.55 -1.72 12.59
N GLN A 355 -0.15 -0.86 11.87
CA GLN A 355 0.31 0.49 11.62
C GLN A 355 -0.33 1.45 12.60
N TRP A 356 0.51 2.23 13.28
CA TRP A 356 0.12 3.43 14.00
C TRP A 356 0.69 4.65 13.30
N SER A 357 -0.13 5.69 13.22
CA SER A 357 0.32 6.97 12.71
C SER A 357 -0.29 8.13 13.49
N ALA A 358 0.46 9.22 13.56
CA ALA A 358 0.07 10.42 14.26
C ALA A 358 0.52 11.67 13.50
N ASN A 359 -0.33 12.70 13.51
CA ASN A 359 0.00 14.03 13.02
C ASN A 359 -0.37 15.07 14.07
N LEU A 360 0.48 16.08 14.23
CA LEU A 360 0.24 17.22 15.10
C LEU A 360 0.69 18.50 14.40
N GLY A 361 -0.15 19.52 14.44
CA GLY A 361 0.17 20.79 13.79
C GLY A 361 -0.47 22.00 14.41
N ILE A 362 0.09 23.15 14.08
CA ILE A 362 -0.41 24.47 14.49
C ILE A 362 -0.80 25.24 13.24
N GLY A 363 -2.02 25.74 13.24
CA GLY A 363 -2.54 26.66 12.25
C GLY A 363 -2.55 28.08 12.77
N GLN A 364 -2.12 29.03 11.95
CA GLN A 364 -2.13 30.46 12.26
C GLN A 364 -2.83 31.24 11.15
N ARG A 365 -3.82 32.04 11.53
CA ARG A 365 -4.40 33.06 10.67
C ARG A 365 -3.40 34.22 10.54
N LEU A 366 -2.95 34.48 9.32
CA LEU A 366 -1.96 35.51 8.99
C LEU A 366 -2.63 36.84 8.62
N SER A 367 -3.79 36.78 7.97
CA SER A 367 -4.64 37.93 7.65
C SER A 367 -6.11 37.54 7.58
N ASP A 368 -7.00 38.44 7.18
CA ASP A 368 -8.41 38.10 7.01
C ASP A 368 -8.68 37.06 5.92
N LYS A 369 -7.76 36.94 4.94
CA LYS A 369 -7.89 36.01 3.83
C LYS A 369 -6.86 34.88 3.84
N TRP A 370 -5.79 35.00 4.64
CA TRP A 370 -4.68 34.05 4.63
C TRP A 370 -4.52 33.34 5.96
N SER A 371 -4.32 32.03 5.89
CA SER A 371 -3.88 31.19 7.01
C SER A 371 -2.72 30.31 6.58
N GLY A 372 -1.80 30.04 7.48
CA GLY A 372 -0.69 29.10 7.29
C GLY A 372 -0.71 28.01 8.35
N SER A 373 -0.06 26.89 8.08
CA SER A 373 0.09 25.78 9.03
C SER A 373 1.47 25.16 8.96
N VAL A 374 1.94 24.68 10.10
CA VAL A 374 3.08 23.78 10.21
C VAL A 374 2.62 22.52 10.93
N SER A 375 3.10 21.36 10.50
CA SER A 375 2.79 20.08 11.13
C SER A 375 4.01 19.18 11.17
N VAL A 376 4.02 18.29 12.15
CA VAL A 376 4.92 17.14 12.22
C VAL A 376 4.07 15.88 12.21
N GLY A 377 4.62 14.80 11.66
CA GLY A 377 3.94 13.51 11.64
C GLY A 377 4.90 12.36 11.76
N TRP A 378 4.38 11.26 12.27
CA TRP A 378 5.08 10.00 12.46
C TRP A 378 4.18 8.84 12.02
N ASP A 379 4.81 7.81 11.48
CA ASP A 379 4.19 6.55 11.11
C ASP A 379 5.14 5.40 11.47
N SER A 380 4.60 4.37 12.12
CA SER A 380 5.36 3.25 12.64
C SER A 380 5.93 2.31 11.58
N GLY A 381 5.37 2.29 10.36
CA GLY A 381 5.57 1.12 9.51
C GLY A 381 4.59 -0.01 9.85
N ALA A 382 4.65 -1.06 9.04
CA ALA A 382 4.14 -2.40 9.37
C ALA A 382 5.33 -3.34 9.60
N GLY A 383 6.29 -2.86 10.41
CA GLY A 383 7.56 -3.54 10.68
C GLY A 383 8.76 -3.02 9.87
N GLU A 384 9.96 -3.44 10.26
CA GLU A 384 11.22 -3.13 9.54
C GLU A 384 11.44 -4.01 8.31
N ARG A 385 10.88 -5.21 8.34
CA ARG A 385 10.94 -6.18 7.26
C ARG A 385 9.64 -6.11 6.48
N VAL A 386 9.74 -5.72 5.22
CA VAL A 386 8.61 -5.28 4.41
C VAL A 386 8.68 -5.88 3.03
N SER A 387 7.55 -5.95 2.33
CA SER A 387 7.51 -6.44 0.95
C SER A 387 8.43 -5.63 0.04
N THR A 388 9.09 -6.31 -0.90
CA THR A 388 9.87 -5.67 -1.98
C THR A 388 9.00 -4.82 -2.91
N GLY A 389 7.67 -4.94 -2.87
CA GLY A 389 6.74 -4.10 -3.65
C GLY A 389 6.48 -2.69 -3.07
N GLY A 390 7.07 -2.35 -1.92
CA GLY A 390 6.99 -1.02 -1.32
C GLY A 390 7.85 -0.91 -0.04
N PRO A 391 9.19 -1.05 -0.14
CA PRO A 391 10.04 -1.26 1.02
C PRO A 391 10.35 0.04 1.81
N ALA A 392 9.46 0.43 2.73
CA ALA A 392 9.70 1.53 3.67
C ALA A 392 9.19 1.21 5.09
N LYS A 393 9.98 1.55 6.12
CA LYS A 393 9.62 1.37 7.54
C LYS A 393 8.98 2.65 8.08
N GLY A 394 7.75 2.93 7.65
CA GLY A 394 7.04 4.14 8.08
C GLY A 394 7.83 5.41 7.74
N TYR A 395 7.64 6.48 8.52
CA TYR A 395 8.35 7.74 8.30
C TYR A 395 8.25 8.71 9.49
N TYR A 396 9.13 9.70 9.48
CA TYR A 396 8.91 11.00 10.13
C TYR A 396 8.65 12.06 9.08
N SER A 397 7.96 13.13 9.43
CA SER A 397 7.61 14.16 8.46
C SER A 397 7.45 15.55 9.05
N VAL A 398 7.69 16.54 8.18
CA VAL A 398 7.37 17.95 8.41
C VAL A 398 6.53 18.44 7.23
N GLY A 399 5.44 19.14 7.55
CA GLY A 399 4.51 19.68 6.57
C GLY A 399 4.30 21.18 6.73
N LEU A 400 4.21 21.87 5.60
CA LEU A 400 3.83 23.28 5.50
C LEU A 400 2.54 23.39 4.70
N GLY A 401 1.65 24.28 5.11
CA GLY A 401 0.38 24.53 4.42
C GLY A 401 0.03 26.00 4.38
N ALA A 402 -0.68 26.40 3.34
CA ALA A 402 -1.24 27.72 3.19
C ALA A 402 -2.67 27.62 2.67
N GLN A 403 -3.54 28.50 3.14
CA GLN A 403 -4.92 28.61 2.70
C GLN A 403 -5.26 30.06 2.40
N TYR A 404 -5.80 30.29 1.21
CA TYR A 404 -6.40 31.54 0.80
C TYR A 404 -7.93 31.40 0.78
N SER A 405 -8.61 32.27 1.51
CA SER A 405 -10.07 32.34 1.61
C SER A 405 -10.53 33.74 1.18
N PRO A 406 -10.82 33.95 -0.12
CA PRO A 406 -11.25 35.25 -0.63
C PRO A 406 -12.55 35.74 0.02
N THR A 407 -13.43 34.79 0.34
CA THR A 407 -14.69 34.99 1.08
C THR A 407 -14.84 33.90 2.15
N SER A 408 -15.91 33.96 2.94
CA SER A 408 -16.27 32.89 3.87
C SER A 408 -16.82 31.63 3.19
N LYS A 409 -17.15 31.69 1.89
CA LYS A 409 -17.82 30.59 1.16
C LYS A 409 -16.85 29.67 0.43
N TYR A 410 -15.69 30.15 0.00
CA TYR A 410 -14.74 29.32 -0.76
C TYR A 410 -13.30 29.55 -0.32
N PHE A 411 -12.49 28.51 -0.45
CA PHE A 411 -11.06 28.56 -0.20
C PHE A 411 -10.29 27.73 -1.21
N ILE A 412 -9.01 28.10 -1.38
CA ILE A 412 -8.00 27.30 -2.04
C ILE A 412 -6.88 27.11 -1.02
N SER A 413 -6.41 25.89 -0.85
CA SER A 413 -5.31 25.57 0.03
C SER A 413 -4.28 24.71 -0.69
N GLY A 414 -3.02 25.00 -0.46
CA GLY A 414 -1.89 24.21 -0.93
C GLY A 414 -1.03 23.78 0.25
N GLY A 415 -0.35 22.65 0.11
CA GLY A 415 0.58 22.17 1.11
C GLY A 415 1.69 21.33 0.50
N MET A 416 2.80 21.23 1.24
CA MET A 416 3.92 20.37 0.94
C MET A 416 4.33 19.63 2.21
N LYS A 417 4.71 18.36 2.09
CA LYS A 417 5.20 17.53 3.18
C LYS A 417 6.50 16.86 2.72
N TYR A 418 7.52 16.95 3.55
CA TYR A 418 8.76 16.17 3.39
C TYR A 418 8.70 15.00 4.38
N LEU A 419 8.97 13.80 3.89
CA LEU A 419 8.93 12.55 4.64
C LEU A 419 10.32 11.93 4.60
N TRP A 420 10.91 11.74 5.78
CA TRP A 420 12.07 10.87 5.95
C TRP A 420 11.56 9.45 6.12
N LEU A 421 11.73 8.61 5.09
CA LEU A 421 11.27 7.23 5.13
C LEU A 421 12.22 6.42 6.02
N GLY A 422 11.65 5.54 6.85
CA GLY A 422 12.46 4.69 7.72
C GLY A 422 13.19 3.62 6.93
N ASP A 423 14.41 3.31 7.36
CA ASP A 423 15.24 2.24 6.80
C ASP A 423 14.52 0.90 6.86
N ALA A 424 14.57 0.15 5.76
CA ALA A 424 13.79 -1.06 5.57
C ALA A 424 14.62 -2.22 4.99
N LYS A 425 14.20 -3.44 5.31
CA LYS A 425 14.72 -4.67 4.72
C LYS A 425 13.64 -5.32 3.85
N GLY A 426 13.89 -5.41 2.55
CA GLY A 426 12.97 -5.98 1.57
C GLY A 426 12.92 -7.51 1.66
N GLN A 427 11.73 -8.08 1.84
CA GLN A 427 11.46 -9.50 1.87
C GLN A 427 10.65 -9.94 0.66
N LEU A 428 10.99 -11.10 0.12
CA LEU A 428 10.12 -11.85 -0.77
C LEU A 428 8.98 -12.50 0.02
N GLY A 429 7.91 -12.93 -0.66
CA GLY A 429 6.80 -13.67 -0.06
C GLY A 429 7.27 -14.86 0.80
N ALA A 430 8.22 -15.65 0.29
CA ALA A 430 8.83 -16.79 0.97
C ALA A 430 9.65 -16.45 2.23
N GLN A 431 9.99 -15.18 2.44
CA GLN A 431 10.77 -14.70 3.58
C GLN A 431 9.92 -13.95 4.60
N ALA A 432 8.73 -13.49 4.22
CA ALA A 432 7.85 -12.66 5.03
C ALA A 432 7.71 -13.20 6.48
N GLY A 433 8.10 -12.41 7.49
CA GLY A 433 7.99 -12.79 8.90
C GLY A 433 9.14 -13.63 9.46
N SER A 434 10.18 -13.87 8.66
CA SER A 434 11.45 -14.45 9.12
C SER A 434 12.52 -13.38 9.27
N GLU A 435 13.74 -13.79 9.66
CA GLU A 435 14.89 -12.90 9.72
C GLU A 435 15.54 -12.60 8.36
N TYR A 436 15.26 -13.39 7.33
CA TYR A 436 15.85 -13.32 5.99
C TYR A 436 15.29 -12.17 5.15
N TYR A 437 16.10 -11.63 4.24
CA TYR A 437 15.74 -10.51 3.35
C TYR A 437 16.64 -10.50 2.12
N VAL A 438 16.30 -9.72 1.10
CA VAL A 438 16.98 -9.66 -0.20
C VAL A 438 17.48 -8.26 -0.60
N GLY A 439 17.10 -7.22 0.15
CA GLY A 439 17.54 -5.84 -0.10
C GLY A 439 17.47 -4.97 1.14
N GLU A 440 18.31 -3.94 1.19
CA GLU A 440 18.30 -2.88 2.20
C GLU A 440 18.03 -1.53 1.51
N TYR A 441 17.12 -0.76 2.11
CA TYR A 441 16.67 0.54 1.60
C TYR A 441 16.89 1.55 2.72
N LYS A 442 17.77 2.53 2.50
CA LYS A 442 18.23 3.44 3.56
C LYS A 442 18.27 4.88 3.08
N ASN A 443 18.05 5.82 4.00
CA ASN A 443 18.09 7.26 3.74
C ASN A 443 17.13 7.72 2.62
N ASN A 444 16.03 7.00 2.45
CA ASN A 444 15.02 7.32 1.44
C ASN A 444 14.09 8.43 1.91
N TYR A 445 13.47 9.12 0.96
CA TYR A 445 12.56 10.22 1.27
C TYR A 445 11.40 10.29 0.29
N SER A 446 10.35 10.98 0.71
CA SER A 446 9.23 11.33 -0.18
C SER A 446 8.88 12.79 0.02
N ILE A 447 8.62 13.49 -1.08
CA ILE A 447 8.04 14.83 -1.06
C ILE A 447 6.65 14.69 -1.64
N GLY A 448 5.65 15.20 -0.95
CA GLY A 448 4.34 15.32 -1.57
C GLY A 448 3.71 16.68 -1.43
N TYR A 449 2.89 16.95 -2.42
CA TYR A 449 2.26 18.23 -2.68
C TYR A 449 0.76 18.01 -2.74
N GLY A 450 0.00 18.93 -2.16
CA GLY A 450 -1.46 18.86 -2.15
C GLY A 450 -2.06 20.18 -2.58
N LEU A 451 -3.08 20.13 -3.43
CA LEU A 451 -3.96 21.24 -3.71
C LEU A 451 -5.38 20.83 -3.36
N LYS A 452 -6.09 21.68 -2.62
CA LYS A 452 -7.49 21.48 -2.23
C LYS A 452 -8.29 22.76 -2.46
N ILE A 453 -9.50 22.58 -2.97
CA ILE A 453 -10.50 23.63 -3.13
C ILE A 453 -11.72 23.22 -2.31
N GLY A 454 -12.31 24.16 -1.58
CA GLY A 454 -13.54 23.91 -0.84
C GLY A 454 -14.57 25.01 -1.00
N TYR A 455 -15.85 24.62 -0.91
CA TYR A 455 -17.01 25.47 -1.08
C TYR A 455 -18.10 25.17 -0.04
N LYS A 456 -18.67 26.22 0.53
CA LYS A 456 -19.74 26.22 1.53
C LYS A 456 -20.95 26.94 0.96
N PHE A 457 -22.11 26.28 0.95
CA PHE A 457 -23.30 26.80 0.27
C PHE A 457 -24.62 26.64 1.03
#